data_AF-A0A2M7E391-F1
#
_entry.id   AF-A0A2M7E391-F1
#
_cell.length_a   1.000
_cell.length_b   1.000
_cell.length_c   1.000
_cell.angle_alpha   90.00
_cell.angle_beta   90.00
_cell.angle_gamma   90.00
#
_symmetry.space_group_name_H-M   'P 1'
#
loop_
_entity.id
_entity.type
_entity.pdbx_description
1 polymer ?
#
loop_
_entity_poly.entity_id
_entity_poly.type
_entity_poly.pdbx_seq_one_letter_code
_entity_poly.pdbx_strand_id
1 'polypeptide(L)'
;GGSIRIHQPEVQQKVFDLIGFTTEQKQQFSHILEAFSYGVPPHGGIAPGLDRLLMAILGEPSVREVIAFPASSGGKISIMNAPSPASEEQLKELGIKIR
;
A
#
# COMPACT_ATOMS: atom_id res chain seq x y z
N GLY A 1 -1.69 9.58 -9.54
CA GLY A 1 -3.09 9.86 -9.95
C GLY A 1 -4.03 9.64 -8.79
N GLY A 2 -5.34 9.79 -8.98
CA GLY A 2 -6.31 9.74 -7.88
C GLY A 2 -7.76 9.72 -8.35
N SER A 3 -8.70 9.67 -7.40
CA SER A 3 -10.14 9.66 -7.71
C SER A 3 -10.97 10.34 -6.61
N ILE A 4 -12.20 10.70 -6.98
CA ILE A 4 -13.28 10.89 -6.00
C ILE A 4 -13.63 9.52 -5.42
N ARG A 5 -13.95 9.50 -4.13
CA ARG A 5 -14.26 8.29 -3.38
C ARG A 5 -15.75 8.18 -3.13
N ILE A 6 -16.20 6.93 -3.05
CA ILE A 6 -17.56 6.61 -2.63
C ILE A 6 -17.64 6.93 -1.13
N HIS A 7 -18.69 7.65 -0.74
CA HIS A 7 -19.00 7.99 0.66
C HIS A 7 -20.38 7.47 1.08
N GLN A 8 -21.13 6.86 0.16
CA GLN A 8 -22.46 6.27 0.39
C GLN A 8 -22.31 4.75 0.61
N PRO A 9 -22.70 4.21 1.78
CA PRO A 9 -22.57 2.79 2.10
C PRO A 9 -23.25 1.87 1.08
N GLU A 10 -24.46 2.22 0.64
CA GLU A 10 -25.23 1.41 -0.32
C GLU A 10 -24.55 1.33 -1.69
N VAL A 11 -23.86 2.39 -2.10
CA VAL A 11 -23.10 2.40 -3.36
C VAL A 11 -21.86 1.53 -3.22
N GLN A 12 -21.14 1.64 -2.09
CA GLN A 12 -19.94 0.82 -1.84
C GLN A 12 -20.29 -0.68 -1.77
N GLN A 13 -21.43 -1.02 -1.17
CA GLN A 13 -21.92 -2.39 -1.09
C GLN A 13 -22.20 -2.99 -2.48
N LYS A 14 -22.88 -2.24 -3.35
CA LYS A 14 -23.11 -2.65 -4.75
C LYS A 14 -21.81 -2.85 -5.50
N VAL A 15 -20.80 -1.99 -5.29
CA VAL A 15 -19.49 -2.16 -5.92
C VAL A 15 -18.81 -3.45 -5.46
N PHE A 16 -18.88 -3.77 -4.17
CA PHE A 16 -18.36 -5.05 -3.66
C PHE A 16 -19.05 -6.26 -4.31
N ASP A 17 -20.36 -6.19 -4.50
CA ASP A 17 -21.11 -7.26 -5.18
C ASP A 17 -20.68 -7.41 -6.64
N LEU A 18 -20.52 -6.29 -7.37
CA LEU A 18 -20.12 -6.26 -8.77
C LEU A 18 -18.71 -6.81 -9.02
N ILE A 19 -17.76 -6.55 -8.12
CA ILE A 19 -16.40 -7.08 -8.21
C ILE A 19 -16.28 -8.51 -7.63
N GLY A 20 -17.39 -9.11 -7.18
CA GLY A 20 -17.46 -10.50 -6.75
C GLY A 20 -16.93 -10.77 -5.35
N PHE A 21 -16.93 -9.79 -4.44
CA PHE A 21 -16.47 -10.04 -3.07
C PHE A 21 -17.42 -10.97 -2.32
N THR A 22 -16.85 -11.95 -1.63
CA THR A 22 -17.59 -12.82 -0.69
C THR A 22 -17.95 -12.06 0.59
N THR A 23 -18.81 -12.65 1.41
CA THR A 23 -19.20 -12.07 2.71
C THR A 23 -18.00 -11.88 3.63
N GLU A 24 -17.06 -12.83 3.64
CA GLU A 24 -15.84 -12.78 4.45
C GLU A 24 -14.91 -11.65 3.99
N GLN A 25 -14.79 -11.45 2.67
CA GLN A 25 -13.99 -10.34 2.12
C GLN A 25 -14.62 -8.99 2.45
N LYS A 26 -15.95 -8.87 2.40
CA LYS A 26 -16.66 -7.64 2.79
C LYS A 26 -16.45 -7.30 4.28
N GLN A 27 -16.40 -8.30 5.16
CA GLN A 27 -16.13 -8.08 6.58
C GLN A 27 -14.80 -7.37 6.85
N GLN A 28 -13.79 -7.56 5.98
CA GLN A 28 -12.51 -6.84 6.11
C GLN A 28 -12.68 -5.32 5.96
N PHE A 29 -13.76 -4.85 5.34
CA PHE A 29 -14.07 -3.43 5.11
C PHE A 29 -15.20 -2.89 6.01
N SER A 30 -15.65 -3.65 7.02
CA SER A 30 -16.75 -3.27 7.91
C SER A 30 -16.54 -1.91 8.58
N HIS A 31 -15.31 -1.66 9.05
CA HIS A 31 -14.90 -0.40 9.68
C HIS A 31 -15.07 0.82 8.76
N ILE A 32 -14.85 0.66 7.44
CA ILE A 32 -15.06 1.74 6.47
C ILE A 32 -16.56 2.01 6.27
N LEU A 33 -17.37 0.96 6.17
CA LEU A 33 -18.83 1.09 6.01
C LEU A 33 -19.46 1.72 7.25
N GLU A 34 -18.98 1.35 8.44
CA GLU A 34 -19.37 1.98 9.70
C GLU A 34 -19.00 3.47 9.70
N ALA A 35 -17.78 3.82 9.30
CA ALA A 35 -17.36 5.22 9.20
C ALA A 35 -18.28 6.03 8.28
N PHE A 36 -18.68 5.50 7.13
CA PHE A 36 -19.61 6.16 6.20
C PHE A 36 -20.97 6.46 6.84
N SER A 37 -21.44 5.63 7.77
CA SER A 37 -22.71 5.85 8.48
C SER A 37 -22.72 7.09 9.38
N TYR A 38 -21.54 7.59 9.77
CA TYR A 38 -21.40 8.82 10.56
C TYR A 38 -21.41 10.10 9.72
N GLY A 39 -21.67 10.02 8.41
CA GLY A 39 -21.80 11.19 7.54
C GLY A 39 -20.47 11.67 6.96
N VAL A 40 -19.67 10.75 6.42
CA VAL A 40 -18.43 11.10 5.70
C VAL A 40 -18.77 12.00 4.50
N PRO A 41 -18.12 13.17 4.35
CA PRO A 41 -18.41 14.08 3.25
C PRO A 41 -17.94 13.50 1.90
N PRO A 42 -18.45 14.03 0.78
CA PRO A 42 -17.84 13.81 -0.53
C PRO A 42 -16.35 14.18 -0.48
N HIS A 43 -15.49 13.22 -0.82
CA HIS A 43 -14.04 13.37 -0.69
C HIS A 43 -13.31 12.76 -1.88
N GLY A 44 -12.10 13.23 -2.10
CA GLY A 44 -11.22 12.75 -3.17
C GLY A 44 -9.77 13.09 -2.84
N GLY A 45 -8.85 12.45 -3.55
CA GLY A 45 -7.43 12.69 -3.34
C GLY A 45 -6.60 12.22 -4.51
N ILE A 46 -5.33 12.63 -4.52
CA ILE A 46 -4.33 12.30 -5.53
C ILE A 46 -3.00 11.98 -4.86
N ALA A 47 -2.29 10.99 -5.40
CA ALA A 47 -0.92 10.67 -5.00
C ALA A 47 0.01 10.70 -6.23
N PRO A 48 0.95 11.65 -6.32
CA PRO A 48 2.03 11.59 -7.29
C PRO A 48 3.10 10.59 -6.82
N GLY A 49 3.68 9.84 -7.75
CA GLY A 49 4.88 9.04 -7.44
C GLY A 49 6.08 9.97 -7.38
N LEU A 50 6.50 10.35 -6.17
CA LEU A 50 7.54 11.37 -5.94
C LEU A 50 8.83 11.06 -6.69
N ASP A 51 9.32 9.82 -6.59
CA ASP A 51 10.58 9.41 -7.22
C ASP A 51 10.50 9.49 -8.75
N ARG A 52 9.37 9.06 -9.34
CA ARG A 52 9.16 9.18 -10.79
C ARG A 52 8.98 10.62 -11.24
N LEU A 53 8.35 11.45 -10.42
CA LEU A 53 8.24 12.88 -10.67
C LEU A 53 9.62 13.52 -10.69
N LEU A 54 10.47 13.24 -9.69
CA LEU A 54 11.85 13.72 -9.64
C LEU A 54 12.69 13.21 -10.81
N MET A 55 12.61 11.92 -11.13
CA MET A 55 13.30 11.32 -12.28
C MET A 55 12.95 12.06 -13.58
N ALA A 56 11.67 12.37 -13.79
CA ALA A 56 11.22 13.11 -14.96
C ALA A 56 11.68 14.59 -14.97
N ILE A 57 11.63 15.27 -13.83
CA ILE A 57 12.08 16.67 -13.68
C ILE A 57 13.60 16.78 -13.92
N LEU A 58 14.37 15.83 -13.40
CA LEU A 58 15.83 15.82 -13.48
C LEU A 58 16.35 15.17 -14.77
N GLY A 59 15.48 14.54 -15.56
CA GLY A 59 15.87 13.86 -16.80
C GLY A 59 16.69 12.59 -16.58
N GLU A 60 16.54 11.95 -15.41
CA GLU A 60 17.31 10.78 -15.05
C GLU A 60 16.83 9.53 -15.80
N PRO A 61 17.75 8.63 -16.22
CA PRO A 61 17.39 7.43 -16.98
C PRO A 61 16.72 6.35 -16.12
N SER A 62 16.77 6.50 -14.79
CA SER A 62 16.30 5.51 -13.83
C SER A 62 15.86 6.17 -12.53
N VAL A 63 14.83 5.59 -11.90
CA VAL A 63 14.36 6.02 -10.56
C VAL A 63 15.42 5.82 -9.48
N ARG A 64 16.42 4.96 -9.74
CA ARG A 64 17.52 4.72 -8.81
C ARG A 64 18.43 5.93 -8.65
N GLU A 65 18.52 6.80 -9.66
CA GLU A 65 19.38 8.00 -9.62
C GLU A 65 18.84 9.07 -8.66
N VAL A 66 17.55 9.00 -8.32
CA VAL A 66 16.89 9.94 -7.39
C VAL A 66 16.65 9.36 -5.99
N ILE A 67 17.16 8.15 -5.72
CA ILE A 67 17.06 7.48 -4.43
C ILE A 67 18.47 7.31 -3.87
N ALA A 68 18.72 7.80 -2.66
CA ALA A 68 20.06 7.77 -2.07
C ALA A 68 20.65 6.35 -1.94
N PHE A 69 19.83 5.36 -1.54
CA PHE A 69 20.23 3.98 -1.34
C PHE A 69 19.24 3.01 -2.00
N PRO A 70 19.29 2.86 -3.34
CA PRO A 70 18.30 2.12 -4.08
C PRO A 70 18.43 0.61 -3.87
N ALA A 71 17.29 -0.09 -3.88
CA ALA A 71 17.27 -1.54 -3.93
C ALA A 71 17.49 -2.07 -5.35
N SER A 72 18.20 -3.20 -5.45
CA SER A 72 18.26 -4.01 -6.67
C SER A 72 16.91 -4.65 -6.98
N SER A 73 16.75 -5.21 -8.18
CA SER A 73 15.52 -5.94 -8.57
C SER A 73 15.24 -7.16 -7.69
N GLY A 74 16.28 -7.73 -7.07
CA GLY A 74 16.17 -8.82 -6.09
C GLY A 74 15.95 -8.35 -4.65
N GLY A 75 15.65 -7.07 -4.42
CA GLY A 75 15.38 -6.51 -3.09
C GLY A 75 16.61 -6.28 -2.21
N LYS A 76 17.83 -6.47 -2.72
CA LYS A 76 19.06 -6.17 -1.97
C LYS A 76 19.39 -4.69 -1.98
N ILE A 77 19.81 -4.14 -0.84
CA ILE A 77 20.20 -2.72 -0.70
C ILE A 77 21.65 -2.52 -1.15
N SER A 78 21.92 -1.44 -1.90
CA SER A 78 23.22 -1.19 -2.53
C SER A 78 24.39 -1.02 -1.56
N ILE A 79 24.14 -0.49 -0.36
CA ILE A 79 25.19 -0.11 0.61
C ILE A 79 25.30 -1.04 1.82
N MET A 80 24.45 -2.06 1.92
CA MET A 80 24.44 -2.94 3.09
C MET A 80 24.00 -4.36 2.74
N ASN A 81 24.41 -5.32 3.56
CA ASN A 81 23.99 -6.71 3.46
C ASN A 81 22.56 -6.88 3.99
N ALA A 82 21.59 -6.36 3.24
CA ALA A 82 20.17 -6.48 3.50
C ALA A 82 19.44 -7.08 2.29
N PRO A 83 18.42 -7.94 2.50
CA PRO A 83 17.99 -8.47 3.80
C PRO A 83 19.03 -9.41 4.42
N SER A 84 19.00 -9.53 5.75
CA SER A 84 19.82 -10.47 6.52
C SER A 84 18.93 -11.40 7.35
N PRO A 85 19.41 -12.59 7.75
CA PRO A 85 18.67 -13.47 8.66
C PRO A 85 18.31 -12.76 9.98
N ALA A 86 17.10 -12.98 10.47
CA ALA A 86 16.72 -12.61 11.84
C ALA A 86 17.33 -13.60 12.85
N SER A 87 17.58 -13.16 14.08
CA SER A 87 18.08 -14.06 15.13
C SER A 87 16.99 -15.02 15.62
N GLU A 88 17.39 -16.17 16.15
CA GLU A 88 16.43 -17.12 16.74
C GLU A 88 15.65 -16.51 17.91
N GLU A 89 16.30 -15.65 18.69
CA GLU A 89 15.68 -14.92 19.81
C GLU A 89 14.54 -14.02 19.32
N GLN A 90 14.77 -13.24 18.25
CA GLN A 90 13.76 -12.37 17.64
C GLN A 90 12.59 -13.18 17.07
N LEU A 91 12.90 -14.28 16.37
CA LEU A 91 11.88 -15.16 15.81
C LEU A 91 11.02 -15.80 16.91
N LYS A 92 11.65 -16.23 18.01
CA LYS A 92 10.95 -16.80 19.17
C LYS A 92 10.08 -15.76 19.87
N GLU A 93 10.60 -14.56 20.09
CA GLU A 93 9.86 -13.44 20.69
C GLU A 93 8.60 -13.10 19.89
N LEU A 94 8.71 -13.05 18.56
CA LEU A 94 7.60 -12.75 17.67
C LEU A 94 6.70 -13.97 17.37
N GLY A 95 7.05 -15.16 17.86
CA GLY A 95 6.31 -16.39 17.59
C GLY A 95 6.37 -16.86 16.13
N ILE A 96 7.38 -16.45 15.37
CA ILE A 96 7.54 -16.72 13.94
C ILE A 96 8.48 -17.93 13.73
N LYS A 97 8.17 -18.79 12.76
CA LYS A 97 9.06 -19.85 12.29
C LYS A 97 9.30 -19.70 10.79
N ILE A 98 10.57 -19.67 10.39
CA ILE A 98 10.96 -19.71 8.98
C ILE A 98 10.86 -21.17 8.50
N ARG A 99 10.34 -21.38 7.27
CA ARG A 99 10.22 -22.69 6.62
C ARG A 99 11.32 -22.90 5.60
#